data_AF-D0W2H5-F1
#
_entry.id   AF-D0W2H5-F1
#
_cell.length_a   1.000
_cell.length_b   1.000
_cell.length_c   1.000
_cell.angle_alpha   90.00
_cell.angle_beta   90.00
_cell.angle_gamma   90.00
#
_symmetry.space_group_name_H-M   'P 1'
#
loop_
_entity.id
_entity.type
_entity.pdbx_description
1 polymer ?
#
loop_
_entity_poly.entity_id
_entity_poly.type
_entity_poly.pdbx_seq_one_letter_code
_entity_poly.pdbx_strand_id
1 'polypeptide(L)'
;MQYVRDNEIMLNIGATATQNLQIDNDWVSFSARFGGKAHDIWIPVGHVLSLFARETGEGMGFELEEYSPDSPVEPEPQTVPAKKGLKLVK
;
A
#
# COMPACT_ATOMS: atom_id res chain seq x y z
N MET A 1 -5.81 16.12 -12.32
CA MET A 1 -7.22 15.83 -11.98
C MET A 1 -7.89 14.80 -12.91
N GLN A 2 -7.56 14.71 -14.21
CA GLN A 2 -8.25 13.80 -15.16
C GLN A 2 -8.29 12.31 -14.76
N TYR A 3 -7.37 11.85 -13.91
CA TYR A 3 -7.23 10.45 -13.51
C TYR A 3 -7.72 10.16 -12.07
N VAL A 4 -8.16 11.18 -11.34
CA VAL A 4 -8.65 11.07 -9.96
C VAL A 4 -10.17 10.93 -9.99
N ARG A 5 -10.71 10.00 -9.21
CA ARG A 5 -12.16 9.78 -9.04
C ARG A 5 -12.45 9.66 -7.56
N ASP A 6 -13.44 10.40 -7.07
CA ASP A 6 -13.83 10.37 -5.65
C ASP A 6 -12.66 10.61 -4.69
N ASN A 7 -11.74 11.50 -5.09
CA ASN A 7 -10.50 11.81 -4.38
C ASN A 7 -9.50 10.64 -4.25
N GLU A 8 -9.68 9.59 -5.04
CA GLU A 8 -8.82 8.41 -5.12
C GLU A 8 -8.22 8.23 -6.53
N ILE A 9 -7.07 7.58 -6.62
CA ILE A 9 -6.45 7.20 -7.89
C ILE A 9 -5.88 5.79 -7.81
N MET A 10 -6.22 4.98 -8.81
CA MET A 10 -5.67 3.63 -8.96
C MET A 10 -4.46 3.67 -9.87
N LEU A 11 -3.31 3.21 -9.36
CA LEU A 11 -2.04 3.26 -10.06
C LEU A 11 -1.54 1.85 -10.32
N ASN A 12 -1.12 1.60 -11.56
CA ASN A 12 -0.41 0.36 -11.88
C ASN A 12 1.08 0.55 -11.61
N ILE A 13 1.61 -0.16 -10.61
CA ILE A 13 3.03 -0.14 -10.21
C ILE A 13 3.82 -1.35 -10.75
N GLY A 14 3.26 -2.09 -11.69
CA GLY A 14 3.96 -3.20 -12.34
C GLY A 14 5.14 -2.71 -13.20
N ALA A 15 6.16 -3.57 -13.36
CA ALA A 15 7.41 -3.24 -14.07
C ALA A 15 7.23 -2.74 -15.52
N THR A 16 6.10 -3.05 -16.16
CA THR A 16 5.78 -2.58 -17.52
C THR A 16 5.13 -1.20 -17.55
N ALA A 17 4.55 -0.74 -16.43
CA ALA A 17 3.84 0.52 -16.32
C ALA A 17 4.70 1.63 -15.69
N THR A 18 5.72 1.27 -14.92
CA THR A 18 6.56 2.19 -14.16
C THR A 18 8.04 2.05 -14.46
N GLN A 19 8.80 3.09 -14.13
CA GLN A 19 10.26 3.12 -14.10
C GLN A 19 10.71 3.60 -12.72
N ASN A 20 11.85 3.07 -12.24
CA ASN A 20 12.45 3.44 -10.95
C ASN A 20 11.47 3.38 -9.77
N LEU A 21 10.75 2.27 -9.63
CA LEU A 21 9.89 2.06 -8.45
C LEU A 21 10.76 1.92 -7.19
N GLN A 22 10.53 2.82 -6.24
CA GLN A 22 11.09 2.78 -4.90
C GLN A 22 9.94 2.73 -3.89
N ILE A 23 10.06 1.83 -2.93
CA ILE A 23 9.11 1.64 -1.84
C ILE A 23 9.96 1.73 -0.57
N ASP A 24 9.90 2.88 0.09
CA ASP A 24 10.56 3.16 1.36
C ASP A 24 9.51 3.22 2.47
N ASN A 25 9.96 3.41 3.73
CA ASN A 25 9.06 3.46 4.88
C ASN A 25 8.11 4.66 4.85
N ASP A 26 8.56 5.80 4.31
CA ASP A 26 7.79 7.04 4.32
C ASP A 26 7.13 7.32 2.96
N TRP A 27 7.73 6.85 1.86
CA TRP A 27 7.35 7.21 0.51
C TRP A 27 7.35 6.03 -0.45
N VAL A 28 6.39 6.03 -1.36
CA VAL A 28 6.40 5.25 -2.60
C VAL A 28 6.61 6.21 -3.76
N SER A 29 7.63 5.99 -4.56
CA SER A 29 7.95 6.86 -5.71
C SER A 29 8.26 6.08 -6.97
N PHE A 30 7.83 6.60 -8.12
CA PHE A 30 8.10 6.02 -9.43
C PHE A 30 7.80 7.01 -10.55
N SER A 31 8.33 6.73 -11.75
CA SER A 31 7.94 7.43 -12.98
C SER A 31 6.94 6.59 -13.78
N ALA A 32 5.83 7.19 -14.21
CA ALA A 32 4.79 6.53 -15.00
C ALA A 32 4.28 7.42 -16.14
N ARG A 33 3.60 6.83 -17.12
CA ARG A 33 3.08 7.56 -18.29
C ARG A 33 1.57 7.71 -18.23
N PHE A 34 1.11 8.96 -18.29
CA PHE A 34 -0.31 9.32 -18.37
C PHE A 34 -0.58 10.00 -19.71
N GLY A 35 -1.47 9.41 -20.52
CA GLY A 35 -1.73 9.91 -21.88
C GLY A 35 -0.47 9.98 -22.75
N GLY A 36 0.48 9.07 -22.53
CA GLY A 36 1.76 9.05 -23.23
C GLY A 36 2.81 10.05 -22.74
N LYS A 37 2.54 10.85 -21.70
CA LYS A 37 3.51 11.77 -21.10
C LYS A 37 4.05 11.21 -19.78
N ALA A 38 5.37 11.24 -19.58
CA ALA A 38 6.00 10.79 -18.34
C ALA A 38 5.72 11.78 -17.20
N HIS A 39 5.48 11.24 -16.00
CA HIS A 39 5.25 11.97 -14.77
C HIS A 39 5.92 11.21 -13.63
N ASP A 40 6.58 11.96 -12.75
CA ASP A 40 7.14 11.41 -11.52
C ASP A 40 6.12 11.54 -10.40
N ILE A 41 5.92 10.44 -9.67
CA ILE A 41 4.91 10.28 -8.63
C ILE A 41 5.61 10.04 -7.30
N TRP A 42 5.08 10.69 -6.26
CA TRP A 42 5.52 10.57 -4.88
C TRP A 42 4.28 10.46 -4.00
N ILE A 43 4.17 9.36 -3.26
CA ILE A 43 3.00 9.03 -2.44
C ILE A 43 3.50 8.76 -1.03
N PRO A 44 3.06 9.53 -0.02
CA PRO A 44 3.29 9.16 1.37
C PRO A 44 2.66 7.79 1.66
N VAL A 45 3.35 6.92 2.38
CA VAL A 45 2.84 5.57 2.68
C VAL A 45 1.48 5.63 3.39
N GLY A 46 1.26 6.60 4.28
CA GLY A 46 -0.02 6.81 4.96
C GLY A 46 -1.21 7.17 4.05
N HIS A 47 -0.99 7.45 2.77
CA HIS A 47 -2.05 7.71 1.79
C HIS A 47 -2.34 6.50 0.87
N VAL A 48 -1.72 5.35 1.12
CA VAL A 48 -1.96 4.12 0.33
C VAL A 48 -3.14 3.35 0.93
N LEU A 49 -4.28 3.37 0.24
CA LEU A 49 -5.51 2.73 0.71
C LEU A 49 -5.50 1.20 0.55
N SER A 50 -5.01 0.71 -0.58
CA SER A 50 -4.99 -0.72 -0.86
C SER A 50 -3.93 -1.08 -1.90
N LEU A 51 -3.47 -2.33 -1.82
CA LEU A 51 -2.57 -2.94 -2.79
C LEU A 51 -3.13 -4.30 -3.18
N PHE A 52 -3.35 -4.52 -4.46
CA PHE A 52 -3.93 -5.74 -4.98
C PHE A 52 -3.39 -6.11 -6.35
N ALA A 53 -3.39 -7.41 -6.65
CA ALA A 53 -3.11 -7.94 -7.96
C ALA A 53 -4.31 -7.68 -8.89
N ARG A 54 -4.04 -7.11 -10.07
CA ARG A 54 -5.09 -6.76 -11.03
C ARG A 54 -5.80 -8.00 -11.59
N GLU A 55 -5.09 -9.11 -11.72
CA GLU A 55 -5.57 -10.32 -12.38
C GLU A 55 -6.50 -11.15 -11.49
N THR A 56 -6.18 -11.25 -10.20
CA THR A 56 -6.92 -12.06 -9.24
C THR A 56 -7.80 -11.25 -8.31
N GLY A 57 -7.52 -9.94 -8.17
CA GLY A 57 -8.14 -9.07 -7.16
C GLY A 57 -7.64 -9.34 -5.73
N GLU A 58 -6.69 -10.26 -5.56
CA GLU A 58 -6.13 -10.58 -4.25
C GLU A 58 -5.19 -9.47 -3.78
N GLY A 59 -5.28 -9.10 -2.51
CA GLY A 59 -4.52 -8.00 -1.95
C GLY A 59 -4.85 -7.72 -0.50
N MET A 60 -4.42 -6.55 -0.04
CA MET A 60 -4.70 -6.03 1.29
C MET A 60 -5.11 -4.56 1.20
N GLY A 61 -6.04 -4.17 2.06
CA GLY A 61 -6.33 -2.77 2.36
C GLY A 61 -5.57 -2.36 3.61
N PHE A 62 -5.20 -1.09 3.67
CA PHE A 62 -4.64 -0.47 4.86
C PHE A 62 -5.69 0.46 5.47
N GLU A 63 -5.68 0.59 6.79
CA GLU A 63 -6.46 1.65 7.44
C GLU A 63 -5.74 2.98 7.23
N LEU A 64 -6.51 4.03 6.92
CA LEU A 64 -5.96 5.39 6.87
C LEU A 64 -5.67 5.83 8.29
N GLU A 65 -4.41 5.77 8.69
CA GLU A 65 -3.96 6.53 9.85
C GLU A 65 -3.89 8.00 9.43
N GLU A 66 -4.70 8.86 10.07
CA GLU A 66 -4.52 10.30 9.94
C GLU A 66 -3.08 10.63 10.34
N TYR A 67 -2.28 11.11 9.39
CA TYR A 67 -0.90 11.53 9.64
C TYR A 67 -0.92 12.66 10.68
N SER A 68 -0.72 12.28 11.94
CA SER A 68 -0.64 13.19 13.08
C SER A 68 0.81 13.21 13.57
N PRO A 69 1.55 14.32 13.38
CA PRO A 69 2.98 14.39 13.73
C PRO A 69 3.26 14.29 15.24
N ASP A 70 2.23 14.18 16.09
CA ASP A 70 2.32 14.10 17.56
C ASP A 70 1.83 12.76 18.14
N SER A 71 1.45 11.78 17.32
CA SER A 71 1.02 10.48 17.84
C SER A 71 2.24 9.61 18.21
N PRO A 72 2.39 9.18 19.48
CA PRO A 72 3.35 8.15 19.82
C PRO A 72 3.07 6.91 18.99
N VAL A 73 4.10 6.33 18.38
CA VAL A 73 4.02 5.00 17.76
C VAL A 73 3.71 4.00 18.86
N GLU A 74 2.42 3.78 19.14
CA GLU A 74 1.97 2.72 20.01
C GLU A 74 2.05 1.43 19.20
N PRO A 75 2.83 0.42 19.64
CA PRO A 75 2.97 -0.80 18.87
C PRO A 75 1.62 -1.52 18.85
N GLU A 76 1.01 -1.58 17.67
CA GLU A 76 -0.17 -2.43 17.47
C GLU A 76 0.16 -3.87 17.90
N PRO A 77 -0.74 -4.53 18.65
CA PRO A 77 -0.54 -5.92 19.03
C PRO A 77 -0.63 -6.79 17.79
N GLN A 78 0.53 -7.29 17.32
CA GLN A 78 0.60 -8.36 16.34
C GLN A 78 -0.28 -9.51 16.80
N THR A 79 -1.41 -9.73 16.12
CA THR A 79 -2.25 -10.92 16.32
C THR A 79 -1.47 -12.13 15.82
N VAL A 80 -0.64 -12.70 16.68
CA VAL A 80 -0.05 -14.02 16.47
C VAL A 80 -1.18 -15.04 16.36
N PRO A 81 -1.27 -15.86 15.29
CA PRO A 81 -2.30 -16.88 15.21
C PRO A 81 -2.05 -17.92 16.31
N ALA A 82 -3.07 -18.12 17.16
CA ALA A 82 -3.01 -19.02 18.30
C ALA A 82 -2.62 -20.45 17.88
N LYS A 83 -1.49 -20.94 18.38
CA LYS A 83 -1.11 -22.36 18.27
C LYS A 83 -2.15 -23.20 19.04
N LYS A 84 -3.04 -23.86 18.29
CA LYS A 84 -3.99 -24.86 18.79
C LYS A 84 -3.18 -26.05 19.32
N GLY A 85 -3.16 -26.23 20.65
CA GLY A 85 -2.39 -27.27 21.33
C GLY A 85 -2.75 -28.68 20.86
N LEU A 86 -1.74 -29.47 20.49
CA LEU A 86 -1.90 -30.91 20.27
C LEU A 86 -2.06 -31.59 21.63
N LYS A 87 -3.19 -32.27 21.84
CA LYS A 87 -3.40 -33.11 23.04
C LYS A 87 -2.60 -34.40 22.91
N LEU A 88 -1.66 -34.60 23.82
CA LEU A 88 -1.01 -35.90 24.04
C LEU A 88 -2.04 -36.87 24.63
N VAL A 89 -2.36 -37.94 23.91
CA VAL A 89 -3.13 -39.07 24.44
C VAL A 89 -2.15 -40.07 25.07
N LYS A 90 -2.46 -40.51 26.29
CA LYS A 90 -1.67 -41.46 27.09
C LYS A 90 -2.17 -42.88 26.86
#